data_AF-A0A1M3DCG6-F1
#
_entry.id   AF-A0A1M3DCG6-F1
#
_cell.length_a   1.000
_cell.length_b   1.000
_cell.length_c   1.000
_cell.angle_alpha   90.00
_cell.angle_beta   90.00
_cell.angle_gamma   90.00
#
_symmetry.space_group_name_H-M   'P 1'
#
loop_
_entity.id
_entity.type
_entity.pdbx_description
1 polymer ?
#
loop_
_entity_poly.entity_id
_entity_poly.type
_entity_poly.pdbx_seq_one_letter_code
_entity_poly.pdbx_strand_id
1 'polypeptide(L)'
;MYAVKANPSPELIATLFENGITHFDVASIAEVRLVARTVPGAILCFMHPVKAEEAIAEAYFTHGVRVFSLDSLEELDKITRATKGADDLTLCVRLRVSSEHSKLSLASKFGVAAHEAKALLMATRQAADALGICFHVGSQAMTPEAYAEAMERVRHAIVDAAVTVDVIDVGGGFPSSYPGMEPPPLERYFETIHRAFESLPVSYSAELWAEPGRALCAEYSSLVVRVEKRRGNELYINDGAYGALFDAAHIGWRFPVALLREPESTVRDHPFSFYGPTCDDLDHMVGPFLLPADVQAGDYIEIGMLGAYGAAMRTAFNGFGSDETIVALDEPMVSLYTVVEPKVANNVVTL
;
A
#
# COMPACT_ATOMS: atom_id res chain seq x y z
N MET A 1 -9.36 0.90 7.60
CA MET A 1 -9.71 0.78 6.17
C MET A 1 -8.63 -0.06 5.47
N TYR A 2 -8.88 -0.62 4.29
CA TYR A 2 -7.84 -1.24 3.44
C TYR A 2 -7.72 -0.51 2.10
N ALA A 3 -6.49 -0.19 1.69
CA ALA A 3 -6.21 0.44 0.39
C ALA A 3 -6.13 -0.61 -0.74
N VAL A 4 -7.21 -0.73 -1.52
CA VAL A 4 -7.41 -1.82 -2.51
C VAL A 4 -6.33 -1.86 -3.58
N LYS A 5 -5.85 -0.70 -4.00
CA LYS A 5 -4.73 -0.53 -4.96
C LYS A 5 -3.46 -1.30 -4.58
N ALA A 6 -3.25 -1.62 -3.29
CA ALA A 6 -2.08 -2.37 -2.86
C ALA A 6 -2.16 -3.83 -3.32
N ASN A 7 -3.33 -4.47 -3.24
CA ASN A 7 -3.59 -5.79 -3.81
C ASN A 7 -5.11 -5.97 -4.03
N PRO A 8 -5.58 -5.95 -5.29
CA PRO A 8 -6.99 -6.05 -5.61
C PRO A 8 -7.51 -7.50 -5.70
N SER A 9 -6.80 -8.50 -5.14
CA SER A 9 -7.28 -9.89 -5.10
C SER A 9 -8.65 -9.96 -4.39
N PRO A 10 -9.69 -10.53 -5.04
CA PRO A 10 -10.98 -10.76 -4.40
C PRO A 10 -10.88 -11.59 -3.11
N GLU A 11 -9.99 -12.59 -3.10
CA GLU A 11 -9.77 -13.50 -1.97
C GLU A 11 -9.18 -12.74 -0.77
N LEU A 12 -8.20 -11.87 -1.00
CA LEU A 12 -7.66 -11.00 0.05
C LEU A 12 -8.72 -10.04 0.58
N ILE A 13 -9.47 -9.38 -0.31
CA ILE A 13 -10.54 -8.43 0.07
C ILE A 13 -11.58 -9.13 0.96
N ALA A 14 -12.04 -10.32 0.57
CA ALA A 14 -12.96 -11.12 1.37
C ALA A 14 -12.36 -11.51 2.72
N THR A 15 -11.11 -11.98 2.73
CA THR A 15 -10.40 -12.38 3.96
C THR A 15 -10.29 -11.21 4.95
N LEU A 16 -9.92 -10.02 4.48
CA LEU A 16 -9.81 -8.82 5.32
C LEU A 16 -11.17 -8.41 5.89
N PHE A 17 -12.23 -8.50 5.08
CA PHE A 17 -13.60 -8.19 5.53
C PHE A 17 -14.09 -9.15 6.61
N GLU A 18 -13.89 -10.45 6.41
CA GLU A 18 -14.25 -11.49 7.38
C GLU A 18 -13.49 -11.35 8.71
N ASN A 19 -12.31 -10.73 8.68
CA ASN A 19 -11.47 -10.44 9.85
C ASN A 19 -11.64 -9.01 10.40
N GLY A 20 -12.73 -8.32 10.04
CA GLY A 20 -13.16 -7.08 10.69
C GLY A 20 -12.79 -5.78 9.97
N ILE A 21 -12.12 -5.83 8.82
CA ILE A 21 -11.90 -4.64 7.99
C ILE A 21 -13.16 -4.34 7.18
N THR A 22 -13.98 -3.41 7.66
CA THR A 22 -15.27 -3.08 7.04
C THR A 22 -15.22 -1.95 6.02
N HIS A 23 -14.13 -1.19 5.99
CA HIS A 23 -13.96 0.00 5.13
C HIS A 23 -12.84 -0.21 4.10
N PHE A 24 -13.05 0.24 2.87
CA PHE A 24 -12.09 0.10 1.76
C PHE A 24 -11.84 1.43 1.05
N ASP A 25 -10.57 1.82 0.97
CA ASP A 25 -10.08 2.93 0.14
C ASP A 25 -9.98 2.42 -1.29
N VAL A 26 -10.82 2.99 -2.14
CA VAL A 26 -10.90 2.70 -3.56
C VAL A 26 -10.51 3.94 -4.38
N ALA A 27 -9.66 3.72 -5.37
CA ALA A 27 -9.07 4.76 -6.20
C ALA A 27 -9.73 4.90 -7.58
N SER A 28 -10.63 3.99 -7.95
CA SER A 28 -11.30 4.01 -9.25
C SER A 28 -12.68 3.36 -9.19
N ILE A 29 -13.52 3.64 -10.19
CA ILE A 29 -14.81 2.96 -10.34
C ILE A 29 -14.66 1.44 -10.54
N ALA A 30 -13.53 0.99 -11.11
CA ALA A 30 -13.25 -0.44 -11.24
C ALA A 30 -13.06 -1.10 -9.87
N GLU A 31 -12.34 -0.43 -8.96
CA GLU A 31 -12.16 -0.90 -7.58
C GLU A 31 -13.47 -0.82 -6.78
N VAL A 32 -14.26 0.25 -6.94
CA VAL A 32 -15.63 0.34 -6.37
C VAL A 32 -16.47 -0.88 -6.77
N ARG A 33 -16.55 -1.16 -8.07
CA ARG A 33 -17.32 -2.29 -8.61
C ARG A 33 -16.75 -3.64 -8.16
N LEU A 34 -15.43 -3.76 -8.06
CA LEU A 34 -14.77 -4.97 -7.57
C LEU A 34 -15.19 -5.26 -6.13
N VAL A 35 -14.95 -4.31 -5.21
CA VAL A 35 -15.26 -4.51 -3.79
C VAL A 35 -16.77 -4.67 -3.59
N ALA A 36 -17.60 -3.89 -4.27
CA ALA A 36 -19.07 -4.03 -4.17
C ALA A 36 -19.58 -5.42 -4.59
N ARG A 37 -18.91 -6.09 -5.55
CA ARG A 37 -19.26 -7.47 -5.93
C ARG A 37 -18.67 -8.52 -4.98
N THR A 38 -17.46 -8.28 -4.47
CA THR A 38 -16.76 -9.23 -3.60
C THR A 38 -17.34 -9.23 -2.18
N VAL A 39 -17.59 -8.04 -1.62
CA VAL A 39 -18.07 -7.82 -0.24
C VAL A 39 -19.18 -6.75 -0.22
N PRO A 40 -20.44 -7.10 -0.57
CA PRO A 40 -21.53 -6.13 -0.71
C PRO A 40 -21.87 -5.31 0.56
N GLY A 41 -21.42 -5.74 1.74
CA GLY A 41 -21.60 -5.03 3.02
C GLY A 41 -20.47 -4.07 3.38
N ALA A 42 -19.45 -3.93 2.53
CA ALA A 42 -18.32 -3.06 2.76
C ALA A 42 -18.67 -1.57 2.58
N ILE A 43 -18.07 -0.72 3.40
CA ILE A 43 -18.11 0.72 3.25
C ILE A 43 -16.99 1.14 2.31
N LEU A 44 -17.35 1.84 1.25
CA LEU A 44 -16.43 2.25 0.19
C LEU A 44 -16.11 3.73 0.32
N CYS A 45 -14.82 4.06 0.32
CA CYS A 45 -14.31 5.42 0.39
C CYS A 45 -13.55 5.74 -0.90
N PHE A 46 -14.08 6.64 -1.73
CA PHE A 46 -13.46 6.96 -3.02
C PHE A 46 -12.37 8.03 -2.84
N MET A 47 -11.19 7.58 -2.41
CA MET A 47 -10.12 8.44 -1.89
C MET A 47 -9.11 8.92 -2.94
N HIS A 48 -9.34 8.65 -4.22
CA HIS A 48 -8.57 9.32 -5.28
C HIS A 48 -8.99 10.80 -5.41
N PRO A 49 -8.09 11.78 -5.25
CA PRO A 49 -8.48 13.19 -5.23
C PRO A 49 -9.01 13.71 -6.56
N VAL A 50 -8.61 13.12 -7.69
CA VAL A 50 -9.02 13.55 -9.04
C VAL A 50 -9.84 12.45 -9.72
N LYS A 51 -11.15 12.64 -9.88
CA LYS A 51 -12.07 11.58 -10.38
C LYS A 51 -12.79 12.01 -11.66
N ALA A 52 -13.22 11.05 -12.46
CA ALA A 52 -14.16 11.33 -13.55
C ALA A 52 -15.55 11.65 -12.97
N GLU A 53 -16.28 12.59 -13.57
CA GLU A 53 -17.58 13.04 -13.04
C GLU A 53 -18.61 11.89 -13.07
N GLU A 54 -18.60 11.10 -14.15
CA GLU A 54 -19.39 9.89 -14.32
C GLU A 54 -19.04 8.79 -13.31
N ALA A 55 -17.77 8.68 -12.91
CA ALA A 55 -17.34 7.72 -11.90
C ALA A 55 -17.84 8.11 -10.50
N ILE A 56 -17.88 9.40 -10.17
CA ILE A 56 -18.48 9.90 -8.92
C ILE A 56 -19.98 9.60 -8.91
N ALA A 57 -20.69 9.94 -10.00
CA ALA A 57 -22.12 9.72 -10.11
C ALA A 57 -22.49 8.24 -9.94
N GLU A 58 -21.76 7.34 -10.63
CA GLU A 58 -21.99 5.90 -10.50
C GLU A 58 -21.69 5.39 -9.08
N ALA A 59 -20.54 5.78 -8.51
CA ALA A 59 -20.17 5.41 -7.15
C ALA A 59 -21.26 5.81 -6.14
N TYR A 60 -21.78 7.03 -6.23
CA TYR A 60 -22.81 7.54 -5.33
C TYR A 60 -24.18 6.86 -5.52
N PHE A 61 -24.72 6.87 -6.75
CA PHE A 61 -26.10 6.44 -7.03
C PHE A 61 -26.25 4.93 -7.17
N THR A 62 -25.21 4.21 -7.60
CA THR A 62 -25.28 2.77 -7.87
C THR A 62 -24.67 1.95 -6.73
N HIS A 63 -23.58 2.44 -6.13
CA HIS A 63 -22.81 1.69 -5.15
C HIS A 63 -22.90 2.24 -3.72
N GLY A 64 -23.67 3.31 -3.50
CA GLY A 64 -23.89 3.84 -2.15
C GLY A 64 -22.66 4.52 -1.54
N VAL A 65 -21.66 4.90 -2.33
CA VAL A 65 -20.48 5.63 -1.84
C VAL A 65 -20.90 6.99 -1.30
N ARG A 66 -20.45 7.32 -0.09
CA ARG A 66 -20.70 8.62 0.57
C ARG A 66 -19.42 9.39 0.91
N VAL A 67 -18.29 8.71 0.93
CA VAL A 67 -16.99 9.29 1.29
C VAL A 67 -16.19 9.56 0.02
N PHE A 68 -15.80 10.81 -0.19
CA PHE A 68 -14.96 11.23 -1.33
C PHE A 68 -13.81 12.11 -0.85
N SER A 69 -12.61 11.89 -1.38
CA SER A 69 -11.52 12.83 -1.19
C SER A 69 -11.46 13.89 -2.30
N LEU A 70 -10.83 15.02 -2.01
CA LEU A 70 -10.62 16.12 -2.94
C LEU A 70 -9.41 16.96 -2.53
N ASP A 71 -8.78 17.63 -3.48
CA ASP A 71 -7.66 18.55 -3.22
C ASP A 71 -7.77 19.89 -3.97
N SER A 72 -8.89 20.17 -4.63
CA SER A 72 -9.16 21.45 -5.28
C SER A 72 -10.64 21.85 -5.21
N LEU A 73 -10.91 23.15 -5.44
CA LEU A 73 -12.27 23.66 -5.56
C LEU A 73 -12.99 23.09 -6.80
N GLU A 74 -12.27 22.85 -7.90
CA GLU A 74 -12.89 22.26 -9.10
C GLU A 74 -13.38 20.83 -8.82
N GLU A 75 -12.65 20.08 -7.99
CA GLU A 75 -13.07 18.76 -7.57
C GLU A 75 -14.30 18.82 -6.65
N LEU A 76 -14.36 19.78 -5.72
CA LEU A 76 -15.54 20.02 -4.88
C LEU A 76 -16.78 20.30 -5.73
N ASP A 77 -16.66 21.20 -6.70
CA ASP A 77 -17.75 21.55 -7.62
C ASP A 77 -18.19 20.32 -8.43
N LYS A 78 -17.24 19.51 -8.89
CA LYS A 78 -17.52 18.29 -9.63
C LYS A 78 -18.24 17.25 -8.79
N ILE A 79 -17.81 17.00 -7.54
CA ILE A 79 -18.50 16.09 -6.61
C ILE A 79 -19.93 16.59 -6.37
N THR A 80 -20.10 17.88 -6.10
CA THR A 80 -21.41 18.50 -5.87
C THR A 80 -22.35 18.32 -7.07
N ARG A 81 -21.87 18.57 -8.30
CA ARG A 81 -22.67 18.34 -9.51
C ARG A 81 -22.99 16.87 -9.75
N ALA A 82 -22.00 15.99 -9.65
CA ALA A 82 -22.15 14.56 -9.90
C ALA A 82 -23.13 13.89 -8.94
N THR A 83 -23.18 14.34 -7.69
CA THR A 83 -24.08 13.86 -6.63
C THR A 83 -25.41 14.62 -6.58
N LYS A 84 -25.61 15.60 -7.47
CA LYS A 84 -26.80 16.48 -7.52
C LYS A 84 -27.05 17.28 -6.24
N GLY A 85 -25.98 17.72 -5.58
CA GLY A 85 -26.03 18.51 -4.35
C GLY A 85 -26.49 17.70 -3.15
N ALA A 86 -26.04 16.44 -3.05
CA ALA A 86 -26.33 15.57 -1.92
C ALA A 86 -25.86 16.20 -0.59
N ASP A 87 -26.64 15.99 0.47
CA ASP A 87 -26.42 16.51 1.81
C ASP A 87 -25.93 15.44 2.80
N ASP A 88 -25.61 14.24 2.32
CA ASP A 88 -25.17 13.08 3.10
C ASP A 88 -23.70 12.68 2.81
N LEU A 89 -22.89 13.65 2.37
CA LEU A 89 -21.51 13.41 1.95
C LEU A 89 -20.50 13.63 3.08
N THR A 90 -19.54 12.70 3.18
CA THR A 90 -18.28 12.92 3.90
C THR A 90 -17.22 13.32 2.89
N LEU A 91 -16.70 14.54 3.00
CA LEU A 91 -15.71 15.07 2.07
C LEU A 91 -14.36 15.27 2.76
N CYS A 92 -13.34 14.55 2.31
CA CYS A 92 -12.01 14.56 2.89
C CYS A 92 -11.04 15.44 2.07
N VAL A 93 -10.68 16.61 2.60
CA VAL A 93 -9.70 17.50 1.94
C VAL A 93 -8.30 16.94 2.13
N ARG A 94 -7.63 16.59 1.02
CA ARG A 94 -6.28 16.05 1.03
C ARG A 94 -5.25 17.18 1.11
N LEU A 95 -4.49 17.25 2.20
CA LEU A 95 -3.38 18.18 2.34
C LEU A 95 -2.09 17.64 1.72
N ARG A 96 -1.28 18.54 1.16
CA ARG A 96 0.09 18.22 0.77
C ARG A 96 0.99 18.18 2.01
N VAL A 97 1.67 17.06 2.21
CA VAL A 97 2.64 16.85 3.30
C VAL A 97 4.00 16.42 2.73
N SER A 98 5.07 16.52 3.53
CA SER A 98 6.39 16.04 3.11
C SER A 98 6.37 14.52 2.96
N SER A 99 7.19 14.00 2.05
CA SER A 99 7.42 12.57 1.86
C SER A 99 8.89 12.19 2.05
N GLU A 100 9.69 13.05 2.68
CA GLU A 100 11.14 12.87 2.87
C GLU A 100 11.50 11.58 3.63
N HIS A 101 10.57 11.08 4.45
CA HIS A 101 10.73 9.86 5.25
C HIS A 101 10.27 8.57 4.53
N SER A 102 9.83 8.67 3.27
CA SER A 102 9.26 7.54 2.51
C SER A 102 10.22 7.05 1.42
N LYS A 103 10.15 5.74 1.10
CA LYS A 103 10.88 5.19 -0.06
C LYS A 103 10.21 5.56 -1.39
N LEU A 104 8.89 5.74 -1.38
CA LEU A 104 8.12 6.13 -2.57
C LEU A 104 7.28 7.38 -2.27
N SER A 105 7.74 8.50 -2.82
CA SER A 105 7.07 9.79 -2.71
C SER A 105 5.77 9.82 -3.51
N LEU A 106 4.71 10.30 -2.86
CA LEU A 106 3.43 10.65 -3.51
C LEU A 106 3.12 12.15 -3.42
N ALA A 107 4.01 12.94 -2.79
CA ALA A 107 3.76 14.33 -2.41
C ALA A 107 3.82 15.32 -3.59
N SER A 108 4.42 14.95 -4.72
CA SER A 108 4.57 15.83 -5.89
C SER A 108 3.29 15.95 -6.72
N LYS A 109 2.41 14.93 -6.68
CA LYS A 109 1.25 14.83 -7.58
C LYS A 109 -0.06 15.31 -6.97
N PHE A 110 -0.26 15.12 -5.66
CA PHE A 110 -1.56 15.32 -5.00
C PHE A 110 -1.46 16.14 -3.72
N GLY A 111 -2.59 16.74 -3.35
CA GLY A 111 -2.77 17.49 -2.12
C GLY A 111 -2.69 18.99 -2.32
N VAL A 112 -3.61 19.69 -1.66
CA VAL A 112 -3.74 21.14 -1.69
C VAL A 112 -2.54 21.78 -1.00
N ALA A 113 -2.02 22.86 -1.58
CA ALA A 113 -0.93 23.60 -0.95
C ALA A 113 -1.45 24.37 0.27
N ALA A 114 -0.57 24.63 1.24
CA ALA A 114 -0.96 25.26 2.52
C ALA A 114 -1.69 26.61 2.34
N HIS A 115 -1.31 27.41 1.34
CA HIS A 115 -1.91 28.72 1.07
C HIS A 115 -3.32 28.64 0.43
N GLU A 116 -3.68 27.50 -0.16
CA GLU A 116 -4.99 27.25 -0.79
C GLU A 116 -5.92 26.47 0.14
N ALA A 117 -5.35 25.74 1.11
CA ALA A 117 -6.09 24.83 2.00
C ALA A 117 -7.23 25.53 2.75
N LYS A 118 -7.03 26.76 3.22
CA LYS A 118 -8.04 27.53 3.95
C LYS A 118 -9.34 27.70 3.17
N ALA A 119 -9.24 28.18 1.93
CA ALA A 119 -10.42 28.43 1.09
C ALA A 119 -11.15 27.11 0.79
N LEU A 120 -10.41 26.05 0.48
CA LEU A 120 -10.97 24.73 0.19
C LEU A 120 -11.66 24.12 1.41
N LEU A 121 -11.04 24.18 2.59
CA LEU A 121 -11.63 23.66 3.84
C LEU A 121 -12.93 24.37 4.20
N MET A 122 -12.96 25.70 4.10
CA MET A 122 -14.17 26.48 4.35
C MET A 122 -15.30 26.13 3.37
N ALA A 123 -15.00 26.02 2.07
CA ALA A 123 -15.98 25.65 1.06
C ALA A 123 -16.49 24.22 1.25
N THR A 124 -15.59 23.27 1.54
CA THR A 124 -15.95 21.87 1.75
C THR A 124 -16.84 21.70 2.98
N ARG A 125 -16.57 22.42 4.09
CA ARG A 125 -17.42 22.39 5.28
C ARG A 125 -18.87 22.80 5.00
N GLN A 126 -19.09 23.72 4.06
CA GLN A 126 -20.43 24.20 3.68
C GLN A 126 -21.18 23.22 2.77
N ALA A 127 -20.47 22.30 2.12
CA ALA A 127 -21.02 21.36 1.15
C ALA A 127 -21.12 19.92 1.66
N ALA A 128 -20.50 19.61 2.81
CA ALA A 128 -20.42 18.27 3.37
C ALA A 128 -21.20 18.15 4.68
N ASP A 129 -21.80 16.97 4.89
CA ASP A 129 -22.35 16.55 6.19
C ASP A 129 -21.22 16.34 7.20
N ALA A 130 -20.14 15.71 6.76
CA ALA A 130 -18.92 15.54 7.53
C ALA A 130 -17.69 16.06 6.77
N LEU A 131 -16.92 16.95 7.40
CA LEU A 131 -15.65 17.42 6.87
C LEU A 131 -14.52 16.55 7.40
N GLY A 132 -13.81 15.89 6.48
CA GLY A 132 -12.55 15.23 6.77
C GLY A 132 -11.33 16.01 6.30
N ILE A 133 -10.20 15.79 6.95
CA ILE A 133 -8.87 16.13 6.43
C ILE A 133 -8.10 14.84 6.25
N CYS A 134 -7.52 14.62 5.06
CA CYS A 134 -6.65 13.49 4.81
C CYS A 134 -5.25 13.90 4.35
N PHE A 135 -4.27 13.02 4.52
CA PHE A 135 -2.93 13.18 3.96
C PHE A 135 -2.29 11.80 3.70
N HIS A 136 -1.12 11.78 3.06
CA HIS A 136 -0.39 10.54 2.85
C HIS A 136 1.12 10.81 2.91
N VAL A 137 1.83 10.18 3.86
CA VAL A 137 3.27 10.42 4.12
C VAL A 137 4.21 9.78 3.08
N GLY A 138 3.68 8.88 2.26
CA GLY A 138 4.39 8.16 1.21
C GLY A 138 4.47 6.67 1.54
N SER A 139 4.61 5.80 0.53
CA SER A 139 4.66 4.36 0.78
C SER A 139 5.99 3.97 1.45
N GLN A 140 5.92 3.03 2.38
CA GLN A 140 7.08 2.53 3.13
C GLN A 140 7.78 3.65 3.91
N ALA A 141 7.03 4.30 4.81
CA ALA A 141 7.54 5.31 5.72
C ALA A 141 8.37 4.63 6.81
N MET A 142 9.69 4.85 6.80
CA MET A 142 10.63 4.14 7.68
C MET A 142 10.71 4.74 9.10
N THR A 143 9.97 5.82 9.36
CA THR A 143 9.97 6.53 10.64
C THR A 143 8.54 6.98 11.02
N PRO A 144 8.11 6.79 12.29
CA PRO A 144 6.85 7.34 12.81
C PRO A 144 6.77 8.88 12.74
N GLU A 145 7.92 9.55 12.80
CA GLU A 145 8.05 11.01 12.82
C GLU A 145 7.41 11.66 11.57
N ALA A 146 7.35 10.95 10.45
CA ALA A 146 6.65 11.39 9.23
C ALA A 146 5.17 11.75 9.49
N TYR A 147 4.49 10.99 10.34
CA TYR A 147 3.10 11.24 10.70
C TYR A 147 2.96 12.41 11.66
N ALA A 148 3.89 12.57 12.61
CA ALA A 148 3.89 13.71 13.54
C ALA A 148 4.06 15.04 12.78
N GLU A 149 4.99 15.10 11.82
CA GLU A 149 5.20 16.27 10.96
C GLU A 149 3.96 16.58 10.10
N ALA A 150 3.32 15.55 9.55
CA ALA A 150 2.09 15.71 8.77
C ALA A 150 0.91 16.21 9.64
N MET A 151 0.75 15.66 10.84
CA MET A 151 -0.28 16.09 11.80
C MET A 151 -0.10 17.54 12.25
N GLU A 152 1.13 18.05 12.33
CA GLU A 152 1.34 19.47 12.63
C GLU A 152 0.84 20.36 11.48
N ARG A 153 1.00 19.94 10.22
CA ARG A 153 0.40 20.66 9.08
C ARG A 153 -1.13 20.64 9.13
N VAL A 154 -1.71 19.52 9.55
CA VAL A 154 -3.16 19.41 9.79
C VAL A 154 -3.61 20.39 10.86
N ARG A 155 -2.93 20.46 12.01
CA ARG A 155 -3.22 21.44 13.07
C ARG A 155 -3.24 22.86 12.52
N HIS A 156 -2.19 23.25 11.82
CA HIS A 156 -2.06 24.58 11.25
C HIS A 156 -3.20 24.90 10.29
N ALA A 157 -3.58 23.95 9.43
CA ALA A 157 -4.68 24.12 8.48
C ALA A 157 -6.04 24.29 9.19
N ILE A 158 -6.30 23.51 10.25
CA ILE A 158 -7.54 23.63 11.05
C ILE A 158 -7.62 25.01 11.71
N VAL A 159 -6.54 25.44 12.37
CA VAL A 159 -6.50 26.72 13.08
C VAL A 159 -6.66 27.90 12.11
N ASP A 160 -5.97 27.88 10.97
CA ASP A 160 -6.05 28.97 9.99
C ASP A 160 -7.41 29.04 9.30
N ALA A 161 -8.00 27.90 8.97
CA ALA A 161 -9.33 27.84 8.35
C ALA A 161 -10.48 28.11 9.33
N ALA A 162 -10.25 27.89 10.64
CA ALA A 162 -11.25 28.02 11.70
C ALA A 162 -12.53 27.20 11.41
N VAL A 163 -12.36 25.96 10.94
CA VAL A 163 -13.45 25.02 10.63
C VAL A 163 -13.49 23.88 11.65
N THR A 164 -14.69 23.32 11.86
CA THR A 164 -14.87 22.06 12.59
C THR A 164 -14.62 20.88 11.66
N VAL A 165 -13.74 19.97 12.10
CA VAL A 165 -13.36 18.75 11.37
C VAL A 165 -13.87 17.54 12.14
N ASP A 166 -14.50 16.62 11.42
CA ASP A 166 -15.13 15.41 11.96
C ASP A 166 -14.27 14.16 11.73
N VAL A 167 -13.37 14.19 10.75
CA VAL A 167 -12.52 13.04 10.40
C VAL A 167 -11.10 13.49 10.15
N ILE A 168 -10.12 12.81 10.74
CA ILE A 168 -8.72 12.90 10.38
C ILE A 168 -8.28 11.57 9.81
N ASP A 169 -7.90 11.55 8.54
CA ASP A 169 -7.37 10.36 7.87
C ASP A 169 -5.87 10.52 7.61
N VAL A 170 -5.07 9.67 8.27
CA VAL A 170 -3.60 9.72 8.14
C VAL A 170 -3.07 9.03 6.90
N GLY A 171 -3.97 8.46 6.08
CA GLY A 171 -3.65 7.72 4.88
C GLY A 171 -2.87 6.43 5.15
N GLY A 172 -2.11 6.01 4.15
CA GLY A 172 -1.22 4.86 4.23
C GLY A 172 0.23 5.26 4.51
N GLY A 173 1.14 4.34 4.19
CA GLY A 173 2.58 4.49 4.40
C GLY A 173 3.17 3.59 5.47
N PHE A 174 2.31 2.93 6.26
CA PHE A 174 2.70 1.87 7.19
C PHE A 174 3.58 0.83 6.47
N PRO A 175 4.81 0.60 6.97
CA PRO A 175 5.81 -0.19 6.27
C PRO A 175 5.58 -1.69 6.45
N SER A 176 6.27 -2.49 5.64
CA SER A 176 6.53 -3.91 5.88
C SER A 176 8.04 -4.16 5.96
N SER A 177 8.46 -5.29 6.54
CA SER A 177 9.88 -5.66 6.58
C SER A 177 10.33 -6.29 5.27
N TYR A 178 11.50 -5.90 4.78
CA TYR A 178 12.15 -6.46 3.60
C TYR A 178 13.67 -6.51 3.83
N PRO A 179 14.44 -7.30 3.05
CA PRO A 179 15.90 -7.28 3.13
C PRO A 179 16.50 -5.86 3.03
N GLY A 180 17.15 -5.42 4.11
CA GLY A 180 17.74 -4.08 4.22
C GLY A 180 16.75 -2.95 4.58
N MET A 181 15.51 -3.29 4.91
CA MET A 181 14.46 -2.37 5.34
C MET A 181 13.74 -2.93 6.57
N GLU A 182 14.20 -2.52 7.75
CA GLU A 182 13.66 -2.91 9.06
C GLU A 182 13.04 -1.67 9.71
N PRO A 183 11.71 -1.47 9.58
CA PRO A 183 11.05 -0.35 10.23
C PRO A 183 10.88 -0.61 11.75
N PRO A 184 10.63 0.43 12.55
CA PRO A 184 10.16 0.26 13.92
C PRO A 184 8.84 -0.55 13.98
N PRO A 185 8.51 -1.16 15.14
CA PRO A 185 7.22 -1.80 15.35
C PRO A 185 6.04 -0.85 15.08
N LEU A 186 4.95 -1.37 14.53
CA LEU A 186 3.78 -0.57 14.14
C LEU A 186 3.11 0.12 15.34
N GLU A 187 3.23 -0.45 16.54
CA GLU A 187 2.75 0.15 17.78
C GLU A 187 3.33 1.55 17.99
N ARG A 188 4.60 1.77 17.62
CA ARG A 188 5.24 3.09 17.73
C ARG A 188 4.63 4.10 16.76
N TYR A 189 4.23 3.66 15.56
CA TYR A 189 3.51 4.50 14.61
C TYR A 189 2.14 4.88 15.17
N PHE A 190 1.39 3.90 15.69
CA PHE A 190 0.06 4.12 16.25
C PHE A 190 0.10 5.03 17.48
N GLU A 191 1.08 4.86 18.39
CA GLU A 191 1.27 5.75 19.54
C GLU A 191 1.56 7.19 19.11
N THR A 192 2.46 7.39 18.14
CA THR A 192 2.79 8.73 17.63
C THR A 192 1.56 9.38 17.00
N ILE A 193 0.83 8.65 16.15
CA ILE A 193 -0.37 9.13 15.48
C ILE A 193 -1.46 9.48 16.50
N HIS A 194 -1.71 8.59 17.46
CA HIS A 194 -2.73 8.79 18.49
C HIS A 194 -2.43 10.02 19.36
N ARG A 195 -1.19 10.19 19.84
CA ARG A 195 -0.79 11.38 20.60
C ARG A 195 -0.95 12.67 19.79
N ALA A 196 -0.58 12.62 18.51
CA ALA A 196 -0.73 13.78 17.64
C ALA A 196 -2.22 14.11 17.43
N PHE A 197 -3.06 13.11 17.17
CA PHE A 197 -4.51 13.26 17.02
C PHE A 197 -5.18 13.87 18.25
N GLU A 198 -4.91 13.33 19.45
CA GLU A 198 -5.48 13.83 20.73
C GLU A 198 -5.13 15.29 21.01
N SER A 199 -4.03 15.77 20.43
CA SER A 199 -3.62 17.16 20.59
C SER A 199 -4.25 18.11 19.58
N LEU A 200 -4.91 17.62 18.52
CA LEU A 200 -5.51 18.45 17.48
C LEU A 200 -6.72 19.25 18.01
N PRO A 201 -6.98 20.46 17.49
CA PRO A 201 -8.16 21.25 17.85
C PRO A 201 -9.42 20.74 17.13
N VAL A 202 -9.78 19.48 17.35
CA VAL A 202 -10.97 18.81 16.78
C VAL A 202 -11.99 18.45 17.88
N SER A 203 -13.21 18.12 17.48
CA SER A 203 -14.23 17.64 18.43
C SER A 203 -13.82 16.30 19.04
N TYR A 204 -14.28 16.01 20.26
CA TYR A 204 -14.11 14.69 20.86
C TYR A 204 -14.83 13.58 20.08
N SER A 205 -15.84 13.94 19.28
CA SER A 205 -16.53 13.03 18.36
C SER A 205 -15.78 12.79 17.06
N ALA A 206 -14.64 13.45 16.82
CA ALA A 206 -13.92 13.29 15.57
C ALA A 206 -13.33 11.88 15.48
N GLU A 207 -13.38 11.30 14.28
CA GLU A 207 -12.84 9.99 14.01
C GLU A 207 -11.41 10.07 13.47
N LEU A 208 -10.60 9.08 13.83
CA LEU A 208 -9.26 8.88 13.31
C LEU A 208 -9.27 7.68 12.36
N TRP A 209 -8.96 7.92 11.09
CA TRP A 209 -8.89 6.91 10.05
C TRP A 209 -7.47 6.69 9.55
N ALA A 210 -7.26 5.56 8.89
CA ALA A 210 -6.01 5.19 8.24
C ALA A 210 -6.31 4.27 7.04
N GLU A 211 -5.45 4.35 6.01
CA GLU A 211 -5.53 3.61 4.75
C GLU A 211 -4.34 2.63 4.56
N PRO A 212 -4.09 1.69 5.49
CA PRO A 212 -3.01 0.71 5.31
C PRO A 212 -3.28 -0.17 4.07
N GLY A 213 -2.30 -0.21 3.17
CA GLY A 213 -2.24 -1.15 2.05
C GLY A 213 -1.14 -2.17 2.28
N ARG A 214 0.11 -1.76 2.03
CA ARG A 214 1.31 -2.60 2.12
C ARG A 214 1.40 -3.39 3.42
N ALA A 215 1.25 -2.72 4.57
CA ALA A 215 1.29 -3.38 5.88
C ALA A 215 0.34 -4.59 5.95
N LEU A 216 -0.91 -4.46 5.49
CA LEU A 216 -1.89 -5.53 5.57
C LEU A 216 -1.73 -6.66 4.53
N CYS A 217 -0.97 -6.43 3.45
CA CYS A 217 -0.96 -7.40 2.33
C CYS A 217 0.43 -7.82 1.87
N ALA A 218 1.53 -7.22 2.31
CA ALA A 218 2.88 -7.62 1.88
C ALA A 218 3.15 -9.11 2.16
N GLU A 219 2.76 -9.57 3.35
CA GLU A 219 2.93 -10.94 3.84
C GLU A 219 1.94 -11.94 3.22
N TYR A 220 0.93 -11.47 2.48
CA TYR A 220 -0.19 -12.31 2.01
C TYR A 220 0.20 -13.32 0.93
N SER A 221 1.18 -13.02 0.07
CA SER A 221 1.54 -13.90 -1.04
C SER A 221 3.01 -13.83 -1.40
N SER A 222 3.53 -14.97 -1.86
CA SER A 222 4.81 -15.11 -2.53
C SER A 222 4.62 -15.43 -4.01
N LEU A 223 5.70 -15.36 -4.77
CA LEU A 223 5.76 -15.76 -6.17
C LEU A 223 6.73 -16.92 -6.33
N VAL A 224 6.30 -18.00 -6.95
CA VAL A 224 7.17 -19.12 -7.31
C VAL A 224 7.56 -19.02 -8.79
N VAL A 225 8.85 -18.92 -9.05
CA VAL A 225 9.41 -18.81 -10.41
C VAL A 225 10.35 -19.96 -10.72
N ARG A 226 10.52 -20.25 -12.00
CA ARG A 226 11.46 -21.27 -12.48
C ARG A 226 12.72 -20.64 -13.09
N VAL A 227 13.84 -21.18 -12.63
CA VAL A 227 15.11 -21.44 -13.31
C VAL A 227 15.15 -21.65 -14.82
N GLU A 228 14.99 -20.69 -15.73
CA GLU A 228 15.10 -21.01 -17.18
C GLU A 228 16.56 -21.12 -17.66
N LYS A 229 17.44 -20.26 -17.13
CA LYS A 229 18.87 -20.28 -17.48
C LYS A 229 19.71 -19.61 -16.40
N ARG A 230 20.93 -20.09 -16.20
CA ARG A 230 21.96 -19.43 -15.39
C ARG A 230 23.14 -18.96 -16.24
N ARG A 231 23.56 -17.71 -16.05
CA ARG A 231 24.81 -17.15 -16.61
C ARG A 231 25.62 -16.51 -15.49
N GLY A 232 26.55 -17.29 -14.91
CA GLY A 232 27.30 -16.84 -13.74
C GLY A 232 26.36 -16.58 -12.55
N ASN A 233 26.21 -15.32 -12.17
CA ASN A 233 25.33 -14.86 -11.08
C ASN A 233 24.02 -14.23 -11.59
N GLU A 234 23.76 -14.30 -12.89
CA GLU A 234 22.50 -13.87 -13.49
C GLU A 234 21.60 -15.09 -13.70
N LEU A 235 20.40 -15.06 -13.11
CA LEU A 235 19.37 -16.09 -13.31
C LEU A 235 18.25 -15.53 -14.20
N TYR A 236 17.96 -16.22 -15.29
CA TYR A 236 16.82 -15.92 -16.14
C TYR A 236 15.63 -16.72 -15.61
N ILE A 237 14.62 -16.01 -15.14
CA ILE A 237 13.42 -16.58 -14.54
C ILE A 237 12.19 -16.31 -15.42
N ASN A 238 11.12 -17.05 -15.18
CA ASN A 238 9.90 -16.99 -15.99
C ASN A 238 8.86 -15.94 -15.51
N ASP A 239 9.27 -15.00 -14.65
CA ASP A 239 8.53 -13.79 -14.26
C ASP A 239 9.52 -12.62 -14.14
N GLY A 240 9.06 -11.38 -14.15
CA GLY A 240 9.92 -10.21 -14.34
C GLY A 240 9.29 -8.87 -14.00
N ALA A 241 9.96 -7.81 -14.44
CA ALA A 241 9.59 -6.42 -14.23
C ALA A 241 8.19 -6.06 -14.74
N TYR A 242 7.74 -6.73 -15.81
CA TYR A 242 6.40 -6.57 -16.40
C TYR A 242 5.37 -7.54 -15.81
N GLY A 243 5.82 -8.50 -15.02
CA GLY A 243 5.00 -9.37 -14.20
C GLY A 243 4.91 -8.82 -12.77
N ALA A 244 5.15 -9.66 -11.77
CA ALA A 244 4.98 -9.26 -10.37
C ALA A 244 6.21 -8.55 -9.75
N LEU A 245 7.33 -8.43 -10.48
CA LEU A 245 8.61 -7.92 -9.96
C LEU A 245 8.93 -6.49 -10.38
N PHE A 246 7.91 -5.68 -10.68
CA PHE A 246 8.08 -4.27 -11.07
C PHE A 246 8.94 -3.49 -10.06
N ASP A 247 8.63 -3.59 -8.76
CA ASP A 247 9.36 -2.91 -7.69
C ASP A 247 10.83 -3.34 -7.63
N ALA A 248 11.12 -4.61 -7.90
CA ALA A 248 12.49 -5.12 -7.89
C ALA A 248 13.34 -4.56 -9.05
N ALA A 249 12.75 -4.41 -10.22
CA ALA A 249 13.45 -3.95 -11.41
C ALA A 249 13.62 -2.43 -11.44
N HIS A 250 12.54 -1.68 -11.16
CA HIS A 250 12.50 -0.24 -11.40
C HIS A 250 12.85 0.60 -10.16
N ILE A 251 12.63 0.05 -8.97
CA ILE A 251 12.88 0.73 -7.70
C ILE A 251 14.10 0.12 -6.99
N GLY A 252 14.58 -1.05 -7.46
CA GLY A 252 15.66 -1.79 -6.81
C GLY A 252 15.23 -2.41 -5.48
N TRP A 253 13.93 -2.68 -5.32
CA TRP A 253 13.41 -3.30 -4.12
C TRP A 253 13.90 -4.74 -3.99
N ARG A 254 14.35 -5.13 -2.80
CA ARG A 254 14.85 -6.48 -2.54
C ARG A 254 13.77 -7.27 -1.81
N PHE A 255 13.54 -8.49 -2.27
CA PHE A 255 12.60 -9.43 -1.68
C PHE A 255 13.37 -10.61 -1.07
N PRO A 256 12.87 -11.20 0.02
CA PRO A 256 13.44 -12.45 0.51
C PRO A 256 13.18 -13.56 -0.53
N VAL A 257 14.14 -14.47 -0.66
CA VAL A 257 14.07 -15.56 -1.64
C VAL A 257 14.49 -16.87 -1.00
N ALA A 258 13.92 -17.98 -1.47
CA ALA A 258 14.28 -19.33 -1.06
C ALA A 258 14.33 -20.26 -2.27
N LEU A 259 15.31 -21.18 -2.29
CA LEU A 259 15.38 -22.24 -3.28
C LEU A 259 14.43 -23.37 -2.89
N LEU A 260 13.47 -23.69 -3.76
CA LEU A 260 12.55 -24.82 -3.59
C LEU A 260 13.12 -26.05 -4.30
N ARG A 261 13.90 -26.87 -3.58
CA ARG A 261 14.51 -28.10 -4.11
C ARG A 261 14.51 -29.20 -3.06
N GLU A 262 14.24 -30.44 -3.50
CA GLU A 262 14.43 -31.64 -2.69
C GLU A 262 15.57 -32.52 -3.26
N PRO A 263 16.56 -32.91 -2.44
CA PRO A 263 16.82 -32.43 -1.08
C PRO A 263 17.22 -30.94 -1.05
N GLU A 264 17.04 -30.29 0.10
CA GLU A 264 17.45 -28.90 0.32
C GLU A 264 18.95 -28.74 0.06
N SER A 265 19.34 -27.63 -0.58
CA SER A 265 20.75 -27.34 -0.79
C SER A 265 21.41 -26.87 0.51
N THR A 266 22.56 -27.43 0.84
CA THR A 266 23.40 -27.00 1.96
C THR A 266 24.56 -26.11 1.51
N VAL A 267 24.57 -25.68 0.24
CA VAL A 267 25.63 -24.83 -0.31
C VAL A 267 25.43 -23.40 0.18
N ARG A 268 26.53 -22.73 0.53
CA ARG A 268 26.50 -21.35 1.01
C ARG A 268 25.83 -20.43 -0.02
N ASP A 269 25.03 -19.50 0.48
CA ASP A 269 24.39 -18.49 -0.35
C ASP A 269 25.39 -17.61 -1.09
N HIS A 270 25.02 -17.26 -2.32
CA HIS A 270 25.71 -16.34 -3.19
C HIS A 270 24.71 -15.26 -3.67
N PRO A 271 25.13 -14.00 -3.86
CA PRO A 271 24.27 -12.98 -4.47
C PRO A 271 24.01 -13.26 -5.95
N PHE A 272 22.74 -13.20 -6.36
CA PHE A 272 22.29 -13.27 -7.74
C PHE A 272 21.52 -12.01 -8.15
N SER A 273 21.50 -11.74 -9.45
CA SER A 273 20.53 -10.86 -10.10
C SER A 273 19.58 -11.70 -10.96
N PHE A 274 18.39 -11.17 -11.25
CA PHE A 274 17.40 -11.85 -12.07
C PHE A 274 17.14 -11.08 -13.37
N TYR A 275 16.95 -11.81 -14.46
CA TYR A 275 16.33 -11.33 -15.69
C TYR A 275 14.98 -11.99 -15.84
N GLY A 276 13.96 -11.21 -16.20
CA GLY A 276 12.67 -11.77 -16.55
C GLY A 276 12.62 -12.33 -17.97
N PRO A 277 11.45 -12.86 -18.38
CA PRO A 277 11.30 -13.59 -19.64
C PRO A 277 11.13 -12.69 -20.87
N THR A 278 10.96 -11.37 -20.70
CA THR A 278 10.67 -10.49 -21.82
C THR A 278 11.92 -10.17 -22.65
N CYS A 279 11.71 -9.50 -23.78
CA CYS A 279 12.80 -9.08 -24.67
C CYS A 279 13.33 -7.67 -24.34
N ASP A 280 12.87 -7.06 -23.24
CA ASP A 280 13.26 -5.71 -22.84
C ASP A 280 14.42 -5.79 -21.83
N ASP A 281 15.46 -4.98 -22.05
CA ASP A 281 16.63 -4.92 -21.15
C ASP A 281 16.28 -4.34 -19.77
N LEU A 282 15.15 -3.62 -19.65
CA LEU A 282 14.61 -3.15 -18.36
C LEU A 282 13.99 -4.26 -17.52
N ASP A 283 13.85 -5.47 -18.08
CA ASP A 283 13.39 -6.67 -17.38
C ASP A 283 14.52 -7.31 -16.55
N HIS A 284 15.16 -6.49 -15.73
CA HIS A 284 16.34 -6.84 -14.95
C HIS A 284 16.20 -6.37 -13.50
N MET A 285 16.24 -7.32 -12.57
CA MET A 285 16.22 -7.09 -11.14
C MET A 285 17.65 -7.25 -10.59
N VAL A 286 18.28 -6.14 -10.22
CA VAL A 286 19.71 -6.08 -9.85
C VAL A 286 20.04 -6.87 -8.57
N GLY A 287 19.10 -6.97 -7.62
CA GLY A 287 19.27 -7.68 -6.36
C GLY A 287 20.12 -6.92 -5.31
N PRO A 288 20.98 -7.62 -4.54
CA PRO A 288 21.26 -9.05 -4.59
C PRO A 288 20.10 -9.88 -4.02
N PHE A 289 19.82 -11.00 -4.67
CA PHE A 289 18.98 -12.08 -4.17
C PHE A 289 19.89 -13.20 -3.68
N LEU A 290 19.88 -13.49 -2.37
CA LEU A 290 20.76 -14.49 -1.77
C LEU A 290 20.15 -15.88 -1.91
N LEU A 291 20.79 -16.74 -2.69
CA LEU A 291 20.37 -18.12 -2.91
C LEU A 291 21.59 -19.05 -2.85
N PRO A 292 21.41 -20.36 -2.60
CA PRO A 292 22.51 -21.33 -2.63
C PRO A 292 23.32 -21.24 -3.93
N ALA A 293 24.66 -21.28 -3.84
CA ALA A 293 25.52 -21.07 -5.01
C ALA A 293 25.37 -22.14 -6.12
N ASP A 294 24.71 -23.25 -5.84
CA ASP A 294 24.43 -24.36 -6.74
C ASP A 294 23.03 -24.32 -7.39
N VAL A 295 22.33 -23.18 -7.34
CA VAL A 295 21.11 -22.95 -8.16
C VAL A 295 21.43 -23.16 -9.65
N GLN A 296 20.56 -23.83 -10.37
CA GLN A 296 20.72 -24.21 -11.77
C GLN A 296 19.40 -24.08 -12.54
N ALA A 297 19.48 -24.17 -13.86
CA ALA A 297 18.27 -24.22 -14.69
C ALA A 297 17.42 -25.44 -14.32
N GLY A 298 16.10 -25.25 -14.27
CA GLY A 298 15.11 -26.22 -13.83
C GLY A 298 14.68 -26.06 -12.37
N ASP A 299 15.45 -25.36 -11.53
CA ASP A 299 15.07 -25.12 -10.13
C ASP A 299 13.90 -24.15 -10.01
N TYR A 300 13.21 -24.23 -8.87
CA TYR A 300 12.19 -23.26 -8.48
C TYR A 300 12.69 -22.38 -7.35
N ILE A 301 12.36 -21.08 -7.42
CA ILE A 301 12.67 -20.09 -6.41
C ILE A 301 11.36 -19.50 -5.93
N GLU A 302 11.16 -19.47 -4.63
CA GLU A 302 10.14 -18.64 -4.02
C GLU A 302 10.69 -17.24 -3.77
N ILE A 303 9.92 -16.22 -4.15
CA ILE A 303 10.17 -14.82 -3.85
C ILE A 303 9.06 -14.36 -2.91
N GLY A 304 9.40 -14.19 -1.64
CA GLY A 304 8.45 -13.86 -0.58
C GLY A 304 8.07 -12.38 -0.53
N MET A 305 7.10 -12.05 0.32
CA MET A 305 6.70 -10.67 0.63
C MET A 305 6.19 -9.87 -0.58
N LEU A 306 5.60 -10.54 -1.58
CA LEU A 306 5.14 -9.94 -2.84
C LEU A 306 3.64 -9.63 -2.87
N GLY A 307 2.95 -9.76 -1.74
CA GLY A 307 1.52 -9.50 -1.69
C GLY A 307 1.14 -8.03 -1.78
N ALA A 308 2.08 -7.09 -1.65
CA ALA A 308 1.84 -5.68 -1.90
C ALA A 308 2.43 -5.24 -3.25
N TYR A 309 1.56 -4.70 -4.12
CA TYR A 309 1.85 -4.14 -5.44
C TYR A 309 2.39 -5.10 -6.51
N GLY A 310 2.78 -6.33 -6.15
CA GLY A 310 3.21 -7.35 -7.13
C GLY A 310 2.08 -7.71 -8.10
N ALA A 311 1.02 -8.36 -7.60
CA ALA A 311 -0.13 -8.73 -8.42
C ALA A 311 -0.83 -7.52 -9.06
N ALA A 312 -0.87 -6.39 -8.36
CA ALA A 312 -1.55 -5.18 -8.83
C ALA A 312 -0.87 -4.51 -10.03
N MET A 313 0.45 -4.68 -10.21
CA MET A 313 1.22 -4.08 -11.30
C MET A 313 1.50 -5.03 -12.47
N ARG A 314 1.11 -6.30 -12.34
CA ARG A 314 1.33 -7.31 -13.38
C ARG A 314 0.59 -6.97 -14.67
N THR A 315 1.28 -7.16 -15.79
CA THR A 315 0.74 -7.00 -17.15
C THR A 315 0.77 -8.32 -17.93
N ALA A 316 0.17 -8.32 -19.11
CA ALA A 316 0.29 -9.43 -20.08
C ALA A 316 1.33 -9.12 -21.19
N PHE A 317 2.31 -8.26 -20.91
CA PHE A 317 3.32 -7.88 -21.90
C PHE A 317 4.10 -9.11 -22.37
N ASN A 318 4.36 -9.20 -23.69
CA ASN A 318 4.90 -10.38 -24.38
C ASN A 318 4.10 -11.70 -24.21
N GLY A 319 2.92 -11.66 -23.59
CA GLY A 319 2.08 -12.85 -23.36
C GLY A 319 2.58 -13.78 -22.24
N PHE A 320 3.51 -13.31 -21.41
CA PHE A 320 4.00 -14.08 -20.25
C PHE A 320 3.12 -13.88 -19.02
N GLY A 321 3.01 -14.92 -18.21
CA GLY A 321 2.28 -14.92 -16.95
C GLY A 321 1.72 -16.30 -16.60
N SER A 322 1.43 -16.52 -15.32
CA SER A 322 0.69 -17.67 -14.82
C SER A 322 -0.44 -17.21 -13.92
N ASP A 323 -1.65 -17.72 -14.12
CA ASP A 323 -2.80 -17.41 -13.25
C ASP A 323 -3.02 -18.50 -12.19
N GLU A 324 -2.11 -19.49 -12.11
CA GLU A 324 -2.15 -20.51 -11.09
C GLU A 324 -1.83 -19.91 -9.72
N THR A 325 -2.75 -20.08 -8.77
CA THR A 325 -2.61 -19.64 -7.39
C THR A 325 -2.88 -20.83 -6.48
N ILE A 326 -2.04 -20.99 -5.47
CA ILE A 326 -2.14 -22.05 -4.48
C ILE A 326 -2.21 -21.40 -3.11
N VAL A 327 -3.16 -21.85 -2.28
CA VAL A 327 -3.22 -21.43 -0.88
C VAL A 327 -2.18 -22.21 -0.10
N ALA A 328 -1.24 -21.48 0.49
CA ALA A 328 -0.26 -22.00 1.43
C ALA A 328 -0.63 -21.55 2.85
N LEU A 329 -0.20 -22.32 3.86
CA LEU A 329 -0.52 -22.09 5.28
C LEU A 329 0.74 -21.92 6.14
N ASP A 330 1.91 -21.85 5.50
CA ASP A 330 3.18 -21.53 6.12
C ASP A 330 3.27 -20.06 6.50
N GLU A 331 4.10 -19.78 7.49
CA GLU A 331 4.39 -18.41 7.91
C GLU A 331 5.19 -17.67 6.82
N PRO A 332 4.98 -16.36 6.64
CA PRO A 332 5.74 -15.58 5.66
C PRO A 332 7.24 -15.60 5.99
N MET A 333 8.09 -15.50 4.97
CA MET A 333 9.56 -15.49 5.14
C MET A 333 10.06 -14.42 6.12
N VAL A 334 9.33 -13.31 6.23
CA VAL A 334 9.59 -12.22 7.17
C VAL A 334 8.23 -11.73 7.66
N SER A 335 8.09 -11.46 8.96
CA SER A 335 6.86 -10.85 9.48
C SER A 335 7.14 -9.66 10.38
N LEU A 336 6.30 -8.63 10.27
CA LEU A 336 6.23 -7.54 11.24
C LEU A 336 5.35 -7.85 12.46
N TYR A 337 4.54 -8.90 12.38
CA TYR A 337 3.49 -9.20 13.35
C TYR A 337 3.87 -10.31 14.32
N THR A 338 4.80 -11.17 13.93
CA THR A 338 5.34 -12.21 14.81
C THR A 338 6.55 -11.70 15.57
N VAL A 339 6.62 -11.96 16.87
CA VAL A 339 7.85 -11.77 17.65
C VAL A 339 8.83 -12.87 17.23
N VAL A 340 9.83 -12.53 16.41
CA VAL A 340 10.96 -13.43 16.18
C VAL A 340 11.78 -13.43 17.47
N GLU A 341 11.64 -14.47 18.30
CA GLU A 341 12.64 -14.72 19.33
C GLU A 341 13.99 -14.87 18.62
N PRO A 342 15.02 -14.08 18.98
CA PRO A 342 16.31 -14.18 18.33
C PRO A 342 16.81 -15.61 18.49
N LYS A 343 17.11 -16.29 17.37
CA LYS A 343 17.83 -17.57 17.39
C LYS A 343 19.13 -17.34 18.15
N VAL A 344 19.17 -17.75 19.42
CA VAL A 344 20.39 -17.77 20.21
C VAL A 344 21.35 -18.71 19.48
N ALA A 345 22.45 -18.17 18.95
CA ALA A 345 23.50 -18.99 18.40
C ALA A 345 24.00 -19.93 19.51
N ASN A 346 23.68 -21.23 19.39
CA ASN A 346 24.22 -22.26 20.26
C ASN A 346 25.72 -22.42 19.96
N ASN A 347 26.52 -21.51 20.48
CA ASN A 347 27.96 -21.71 20.65
C ASN A 347 28.18 -22.56 21.91
N VAL A 348 27.74 -23.81 21.88
CA VAL A 348 28.22 -24.82 22.83
C VAL A 348 29.18 -25.70 22.04
N VAL A 349 30.45 -25.35 22.10
CA VAL A 349 31.54 -26.29 21.82
C VAL A 349 31.61 -27.21 23.03
N THR A 350 31.11 -28.44 22.90
CA THR A 350 31.46 -29.51 23.84
C THR A 350 32.93 -29.86 23.63
N LEU A 351 33.74 -29.59 24.66
CA LEU A 351 35.16 -29.97 24.76
C LEU A 351 35.37 -31.48 24.73
#